data_AF-A0A7V4KCN8-F1
#
_entry.id   AF-A0A7V4KCN8-F1
#
_cell.length_a   1.000
_cell.length_b   1.000
_cell.length_c   1.000
_cell.angle_alpha   90.00
_cell.angle_beta   90.00
_cell.angle_gamma   90.00
#
_symmetry.space_group_name_H-M   'P 1'
#
loop_
_entity.id
_entity.type
_entity.pdbx_description
1 polymer ?
#
loop_
_entity_poly.entity_id
_entity_poly.type
_entity_poly.pdbx_seq_one_letter_code
_entity_poly.pdbx_strand_id
1 'polypeptide(L)'
;QFAEKYEKLANMLREEFGAKRIVVEFLADDWKVSAGEVIGYSGKTGEAAQPHCHFEVRDKEEKNIYDPLDFIDKSLLKPVQMGIILKSLVIDGKEYSYSENATYEFYGTYPKIAVETYTELAKNLLGIKEIKVYFSGDLVYHIILDRLPMEYWEKPYSLYDERSVMTALIYRGYYKLYSDETLPYVKVNRVKDYNMSSYKVVLEISDAFGNVGKFSFNVQRR
;
A
#
# COMPACT_ATOMS: atom_id res chain seq x y z
N GLN A 1 4.42 30.56 -11.76
CA GLN A 1 3.23 31.38 -11.48
C GLN A 1 2.01 30.47 -11.57
N PHE A 2 0.97 30.64 -10.74
CA PHE A 2 -0.28 29.90 -10.98
C PHE A 2 -0.80 30.25 -12.39
N ALA A 3 -1.65 29.41 -12.98
CA ALA A 3 -2.44 29.90 -14.11
C ALA A 3 -3.27 31.12 -13.65
N GLU A 4 -3.42 32.14 -14.50
CA GLU A 4 -3.95 33.46 -14.12
C GLU A 4 -5.25 33.39 -13.29
N LYS A 5 -6.16 32.50 -13.70
CA LYS A 5 -7.45 32.29 -13.06
C LYS A 5 -7.34 31.74 -11.62
N TYR A 6 -6.32 30.94 -11.32
CA TYR A 6 -6.06 30.39 -9.99
C TYR A 6 -5.28 31.37 -9.10
N GLU A 7 -4.42 32.22 -9.68
CA GLU A 7 -3.70 33.26 -8.92
C GLU A 7 -4.69 34.25 -8.28
N LYS A 8 -5.73 34.65 -9.03
CA LYS A 8 -6.78 35.53 -8.51
C LYS A 8 -7.51 34.92 -7.33
N LEU A 9 -7.94 33.66 -7.45
CA LEU A 9 -8.59 32.93 -6.36
C LEU A 9 -7.66 32.81 -5.15
N ALA A 10 -6.41 32.40 -5.35
CA ALA A 10 -5.44 32.25 -4.28
C ALA A 10 -5.21 33.57 -3.53
N ASN A 11 -5.15 34.70 -4.23
CA ASN A 11 -5.01 36.01 -3.60
C ASN A 11 -6.25 36.41 -2.80
N MET A 12 -7.46 36.20 -3.34
CA MET A 12 -8.70 36.44 -2.59
C MET A 12 -8.76 35.63 -1.29
N LEU A 13 -8.37 34.35 -1.34
CA LEU A 13 -8.32 33.49 -0.16
C LEU A 13 -7.26 33.95 0.85
N ARG A 14 -6.09 34.43 0.40
CA ARG A 14 -5.04 34.98 1.27
C ARG A 14 -5.48 36.28 1.93
N GLU A 15 -6.21 37.14 1.22
CA GLU A 15 -6.74 38.39 1.77
C GLU A 15 -7.79 38.13 2.86
N GLU A 16 -8.71 37.20 2.61
CA GLU A 16 -9.79 36.87 3.54
C GLU A 16 -9.30 36.11 4.78
N PHE A 17 -8.46 35.09 4.59
CA PHE A 17 -8.10 34.15 5.66
C PHE A 17 -6.69 34.35 6.22
N GLY A 18 -5.86 35.18 5.58
CA GLY A 18 -4.47 35.41 5.96
C GLY A 18 -3.64 34.13 5.88
N ALA A 19 -2.81 33.90 6.90
CA ALA A 19 -1.91 32.74 6.99
C ALA A 19 -2.54 31.49 7.63
N LYS A 20 -3.88 31.45 7.79
CA LYS A 20 -4.57 30.31 8.41
C LYS A 20 -4.63 29.12 7.45
N ARG A 21 -4.65 27.91 8.02
CA ARG A 21 -5.03 26.70 7.28
C ARG A 21 -6.52 26.79 6.96
N ILE A 22 -6.86 26.66 5.69
CA ILE A 22 -8.24 26.61 5.20
C ILE A 22 -8.43 25.38 4.32
N VAL A 23 -9.66 24.90 4.25
CA VAL A 23 -10.11 23.90 3.28
C VAL A 23 -11.18 24.59 2.44
N VAL A 24 -11.03 24.53 1.12
CA VAL A 24 -11.99 25.09 0.18
C VAL A 24 -12.43 23.95 -0.73
N GLU A 25 -13.74 23.69 -0.72
CA GLU A 25 -14.38 22.72 -1.58
C GLU A 25 -15.00 23.45 -2.78
N PHE A 26 -14.74 22.95 -3.99
CA PHE A 26 -15.32 23.48 -5.22
C PHE A 26 -16.30 22.46 -5.77
N LEU A 27 -17.48 22.90 -6.23
CA LEU A 27 -18.38 22.01 -6.95
C LEU A 27 -17.81 21.76 -8.36
N ALA A 28 -18.18 20.63 -8.96
CA ALA A 28 -17.60 20.17 -10.24
C ALA A 28 -17.73 21.19 -11.39
N ASP A 29 -18.76 22.04 -11.37
CA ASP A 29 -19.00 23.07 -12.38
C ASP A 29 -18.36 24.43 -12.04
N ASP A 30 -17.94 24.64 -10.79
CA ASP A 30 -17.39 25.91 -10.32
C ASP A 30 -15.96 26.13 -10.81
N TRP A 31 -15.15 25.06 -10.82
CA TRP A 31 -13.75 25.14 -11.24
C TRP A 31 -13.30 24.01 -12.15
N LYS A 32 -13.12 24.32 -13.44
CA LYS A 32 -12.55 23.40 -14.43
C LYS A 32 -11.04 23.56 -14.55
N VAL A 33 -10.34 22.44 -14.42
CA VAL A 33 -8.89 22.33 -14.62
C VAL A 33 -8.59 21.59 -15.93
N SER A 34 -7.50 21.97 -16.61
CA SER A 34 -6.98 21.26 -17.78
C SER A 34 -5.63 20.63 -17.48
N ALA A 35 -5.33 19.49 -18.12
CA ALA A 35 -4.04 18.82 -17.98
C ALA A 35 -2.90 19.79 -18.34
N GLY A 36 -1.88 19.86 -17.48
CA GLY A 36 -0.74 20.76 -17.63
C GLY A 36 -0.90 22.15 -17.00
N GLU A 37 -2.08 22.52 -16.51
CA GLU A 37 -2.24 23.77 -15.77
C GLU A 37 -1.60 23.70 -14.38
N VAL A 38 -0.92 24.79 -13.98
CA VAL A 38 -0.34 24.93 -12.65
C VAL A 38 -1.42 25.34 -11.65
N ILE A 39 -1.89 24.37 -10.85
CA ILE A 39 -2.95 24.53 -9.85
C ILE A 39 -2.44 24.71 -8.42
N GLY A 40 -1.11 24.64 -8.21
CA GLY A 40 -0.52 24.64 -6.88
C GLY A 40 1.00 24.61 -6.90
N TYR A 41 1.59 24.91 -5.75
CA TYR A 41 3.00 24.67 -5.47
C TYR A 41 3.09 23.70 -4.30
N SER A 42 4.00 22.73 -4.39
CA SER A 42 4.28 21.83 -3.29
C SER A 42 4.86 22.59 -2.10
N GLY A 43 4.69 22.03 -0.90
CA GLY A 43 5.05 22.70 0.33
C GLY A 43 4.94 21.77 1.53
N LYS A 44 4.80 22.37 2.71
CA LYS A 44 4.72 21.64 4.00
C LYS A 44 3.49 22.05 4.80
N THR A 45 2.41 22.46 4.13
CA THR A 45 1.15 22.81 4.79
C THR A 45 0.41 21.55 5.28
N GLY A 46 -0.24 21.61 6.44
CA GLY A 46 -0.97 20.47 7.01
C GLY A 46 -0.04 19.48 7.74
N GLU A 47 -0.38 18.19 7.69
CA GLU A 47 0.38 17.12 8.36
C GLU A 47 1.50 16.59 7.47
N ALA A 48 2.49 17.45 7.19
CA ALA A 48 3.64 17.08 6.37
C ALA A 48 4.94 17.18 7.18
N ALA A 49 5.62 16.05 7.40
CA ALA A 49 6.92 16.04 8.08
C ALA A 49 8.03 16.74 7.26
N GLN A 50 8.00 16.56 5.94
CA GLN A 50 8.90 17.18 4.96
C GLN A 50 8.10 17.80 3.81
N PRO A 51 8.63 18.79 3.07
CA PRO A 51 7.93 19.34 1.90
C PRO A 51 7.70 18.28 0.83
N HIS A 52 6.45 18.00 0.50
CA HIS A 52 6.08 17.04 -0.54
C HIS A 52 4.68 17.36 -1.11
N CYS A 53 4.28 16.62 -2.13
CA CYS A 53 2.92 16.62 -2.65
C CYS A 53 2.32 15.24 -2.40
N HIS A 54 1.21 15.18 -1.66
CA HIS A 54 0.42 13.97 -1.51
C HIS A 54 -0.62 13.91 -2.62
N PHE A 55 -0.75 12.77 -3.28
CA PHE A 55 -1.67 12.58 -4.40
C PHE A 55 -2.47 11.30 -4.20
N GLU A 56 -3.78 11.42 -4.34
CA GLU A 56 -4.73 10.31 -4.22
C GLU A 56 -5.73 10.38 -5.36
N VAL A 57 -6.21 9.21 -5.78
CA VAL A 57 -7.30 9.10 -6.74
C VAL A 57 -8.48 8.46 -6.03
N ARG A 58 -9.62 9.14 -6.06
CA ARG A 58 -10.88 8.69 -5.44
C ARG A 58 -11.99 8.70 -6.48
N ASP A 59 -13.03 7.89 -6.28
CA ASP A 59 -14.25 8.02 -7.09
C ASP A 59 -15.02 9.30 -6.75
N LYS A 60 -15.91 9.70 -7.65
CA LYS A 60 -16.74 10.91 -7.50
C LYS A 60 -17.57 10.92 -6.21
N GLU A 61 -17.97 9.74 -5.74
CA GLU A 61 -18.80 9.60 -4.52
C GLU A 61 -17.97 9.54 -3.24
N GLU A 62 -16.63 9.61 -3.34
CA GLU A 62 -15.69 9.41 -2.24
C GLU A 62 -15.99 8.15 -1.41
N LYS A 63 -16.28 7.05 -2.09
CA LYS A 63 -16.49 5.72 -1.51
C LYS A 63 -15.30 4.80 -1.72
N ASN A 64 -14.48 5.06 -2.74
CA ASN A 64 -13.35 4.22 -3.10
C ASN A 64 -12.10 5.07 -3.38
N ILE A 65 -10.98 4.60 -2.85
CA ILE A 65 -9.63 5.07 -3.21
C ILE A 65 -9.04 4.05 -4.17
N TYR A 66 -8.35 4.54 -5.20
CA TYR A 66 -7.67 3.73 -6.21
C TYR A 66 -6.16 3.88 -6.09
N ASP A 67 -5.44 2.88 -6.62
CA ASP A 67 -4.00 3.01 -6.80
C ASP A 67 -3.70 4.16 -7.77
N PRO A 68 -3.05 5.25 -7.31
CA PRO A 68 -2.77 6.40 -8.16
C PRO A 68 -1.80 6.06 -9.29
N LEU A 69 -1.01 4.99 -9.17
CA LEU A 69 -0.10 4.56 -10.22
C LEU A 69 -0.84 4.16 -11.49
N ASP A 70 -2.10 3.74 -11.41
CA ASP A 70 -2.92 3.36 -12.56
C ASP A 70 -3.42 4.59 -13.37
N PHE A 71 -3.24 5.80 -12.84
CA PHE A 71 -3.69 7.07 -13.44
C PHE A 71 -2.54 7.99 -13.88
N ILE A 72 -1.29 7.59 -13.66
CA ILE A 72 -0.11 8.34 -14.09
C ILE A 72 0.61 7.62 -15.22
N ASP A 73 1.24 8.38 -16.10
CA ASP A 73 2.12 7.83 -17.13
C ASP A 73 3.42 7.31 -16.49
N LYS A 74 3.45 6.00 -16.23
CA LYS A 74 4.60 5.30 -15.63
C LYS A 74 5.87 5.42 -16.48
N SER A 75 5.76 5.72 -17.79
CA SER A 75 6.93 5.91 -18.66
C SER A 75 7.75 7.16 -18.32
N LEU A 76 7.15 8.11 -17.60
CA LEU A 76 7.83 9.31 -17.10
C LEU A 76 8.74 9.01 -15.90
N LEU A 77 8.58 7.85 -15.27
CA LEU A 77 9.49 7.39 -14.23
C LEU A 77 10.79 6.95 -14.90
N LYS A 78 11.90 7.60 -14.53
CA LYS A 78 13.23 7.28 -15.08
C LYS A 78 13.50 5.78 -14.95
N PRO A 79 14.25 5.17 -15.89
CA PRO A 79 14.68 3.78 -15.74
C PRO A 79 15.53 3.69 -14.47
N VAL A 80 14.98 2.99 -13.49
CA VAL A 80 15.58 2.78 -12.18
C VAL A 80 15.45 1.30 -11.89
N GLN A 81 16.49 0.72 -11.30
CA GLN A 81 16.44 -0.66 -10.83
C GLN A 81 15.28 -0.81 -9.84
N MET A 82 14.34 -1.67 -10.18
CA MET A 82 13.19 -2.03 -9.35
C MET A 82 13.37 -3.47 -8.88
N GLY A 83 13.15 -3.70 -7.59
CA GLY A 83 13.23 -5.03 -7.01
C GLY A 83 12.22 -5.20 -5.89
N ILE A 84 11.49 -6.30 -5.93
CA ILE A 84 10.63 -6.68 -4.81
C ILE A 84 11.52 -7.30 -3.74
N ILE A 85 11.44 -6.73 -2.54
CA ILE A 85 12.18 -7.18 -1.37
C ILE A 85 11.19 -7.81 -0.40
N LEU A 86 11.51 -9.00 0.07
CA LEU A 86 10.86 -9.61 1.23
C LEU A 86 11.92 -9.78 2.31
N LYS A 87 11.74 -9.05 3.42
CA LYS A 87 12.80 -8.82 4.40
C LYS A 87 12.60 -9.64 5.67
N SER A 88 11.37 -9.66 6.18
CA SER A 88 11.04 -10.28 7.45
C SER A 88 9.68 -10.98 7.38
N LEU A 89 9.49 -11.95 8.25
CA LEU A 89 8.25 -12.69 8.45
C LEU A 89 7.80 -12.50 9.90
N VAL A 90 6.50 -12.48 10.13
CA VAL A 90 5.89 -12.65 11.45
C VAL A 90 5.02 -13.89 11.38
N ILE A 91 5.30 -14.87 12.24
CA ILE A 91 4.55 -16.13 12.30
C ILE A 91 4.08 -16.32 13.74
N ASP A 92 2.76 -16.40 13.93
CA ASP A 92 2.11 -16.51 15.24
C ASP A 92 2.64 -15.47 16.26
N GLY A 93 2.88 -14.24 15.78
CA GLY A 93 3.35 -13.10 16.58
C GLY A 93 4.88 -13.02 16.78
N LYS A 94 5.65 -14.02 16.32
CA LYS A 94 7.11 -14.01 16.39
C LYS A 94 7.72 -13.53 15.08
N GLU A 95 8.62 -12.55 15.17
CA GLU A 95 9.34 -12.00 14.01
C GLU A 95 10.60 -12.80 13.69
N TYR A 96 10.87 -12.97 12.39
CA TYR A 96 12.04 -13.64 11.84
C TYR A 96 12.58 -12.85 10.64
N SER A 97 13.91 -12.81 10.49
CA SER A 97 14.49 -12.43 9.20
C SER A 97 14.15 -13.49 8.16
N TYR A 98 13.78 -13.05 6.96
CA TYR A 98 13.55 -13.95 5.85
C TYR A 98 14.85 -14.64 5.43
N SER A 99 14.75 -15.93 5.13
CA SER A 99 15.79 -16.70 4.47
C SER A 99 15.13 -17.74 3.55
N GLU A 100 15.62 -17.81 2.31
CA GLU A 100 15.09 -18.71 1.29
C GLU A 100 15.15 -20.18 1.77
N ASN A 101 14.04 -20.89 1.62
CA ASN A 101 13.85 -22.29 2.04
C ASN A 101 14.04 -22.58 3.54
N ALA A 102 14.19 -21.57 4.40
CA ALA A 102 14.29 -21.78 5.85
C ALA A 102 12.98 -22.34 6.43
N THR A 103 13.08 -23.03 7.56
CA THR A 103 11.91 -23.57 8.28
C THR A 103 11.63 -22.74 9.52
N TYR A 104 10.38 -22.32 9.66
CA TYR A 104 9.88 -21.58 10.82
C TYR A 104 8.81 -22.38 11.56
N GLU A 105 8.64 -22.09 12.84
CA GLU A 105 7.69 -22.81 13.69
C GLU A 105 6.36 -22.06 13.79
N PHE A 106 5.25 -22.80 13.87
CA PHE A 106 3.93 -22.29 14.21
C PHE A 106 3.25 -23.23 15.21
N TYR A 107 2.23 -22.75 15.93
CA TYR A 107 1.57 -23.52 17.01
C TYR A 107 0.06 -23.68 16.79
N GLY A 108 -0.56 -22.80 16.00
CA GLY A 108 -1.99 -22.87 15.70
C GLY A 108 -2.41 -24.01 14.76
N THR A 109 -3.71 -24.11 14.50
CA THR A 109 -4.28 -25.00 13.46
C THR A 109 -3.73 -24.69 12.07
N TYR A 110 -3.41 -23.44 11.81
CA TYR A 110 -2.73 -22.97 10.61
C TYR A 110 -1.79 -21.83 11.00
N PRO A 111 -0.72 -21.58 10.24
CA PRO A 111 0.24 -20.52 10.54
C PRO A 111 -0.39 -19.15 10.26
N LYS A 112 -0.37 -18.25 11.24
CA LYS A 112 -0.75 -16.85 11.04
C LYS A 112 0.48 -16.07 10.59
N ILE A 113 0.60 -15.88 9.28
CA ILE A 113 1.79 -15.28 8.64
C ILE A 113 1.51 -13.82 8.28
N ALA A 114 2.43 -12.92 8.58
CA ALA A 114 2.53 -11.60 7.96
C ALA A 114 3.94 -11.37 7.42
N VAL A 115 4.11 -10.53 6.39
CA VAL A 115 5.41 -10.36 5.73
C VAL A 115 5.77 -8.89 5.51
N GLU A 116 7.00 -8.51 5.88
CA GLU A 116 7.59 -7.21 5.54
C GLU A 116 8.06 -7.26 4.08
N THR A 117 7.34 -6.60 3.19
CA THR A 117 7.69 -6.56 1.77
C THR A 117 7.40 -5.21 1.13
N TYR A 118 8.17 -4.85 0.12
CA TYR A 118 8.06 -3.61 -0.63
C TYR A 118 8.79 -3.71 -1.95
N THR A 119 8.48 -2.78 -2.85
CA THR A 119 9.28 -2.56 -4.05
C THR A 119 10.31 -1.48 -3.76
N GLU A 120 11.59 -1.80 -3.92
CA GLU A 120 12.67 -0.82 -3.86
C GLU A 120 12.85 -0.17 -5.24
N LEU A 121 12.85 1.16 -5.28
CA LEU A 121 13.01 1.98 -6.48
C LEU A 121 14.05 3.08 -6.21
N ALA A 122 15.32 2.82 -6.55
CA ALA A 122 16.46 3.66 -6.18
C ALA A 122 16.49 4.00 -4.69
N LYS A 123 16.05 5.20 -4.31
CA LYS A 123 16.02 5.68 -2.92
C LYS A 123 14.61 5.68 -2.32
N ASN A 124 13.63 5.18 -3.06
CA ASN A 124 12.22 5.14 -2.66
C ASN A 124 11.80 3.70 -2.38
N LEU A 125 10.86 3.56 -1.46
CA LEU A 125 10.19 2.31 -1.13
C LEU A 125 8.71 2.47 -1.50
N LEU A 126 8.18 1.53 -2.26
CA LEU A 126 6.78 1.51 -2.68
C LEU A 126 6.08 0.30 -2.10
N GLY A 127 4.77 0.44 -1.86
CA GLY A 127 3.91 -0.69 -1.58
C GLY A 127 3.92 -1.71 -2.72
N ILE A 128 3.50 -2.94 -2.40
CA ILE A 128 3.26 -3.97 -3.43
C ILE A 128 1.85 -3.81 -4.01
N LYS A 129 1.58 -4.44 -5.15
CA LYS A 129 0.26 -4.43 -5.80
C LYS A 129 -0.54 -5.67 -5.44
N GLU A 130 0.09 -6.83 -5.43
CA GLU A 130 -0.57 -8.11 -5.26
C GLU A 130 0.35 -9.11 -4.54
N ILE A 131 -0.26 -9.97 -3.72
CA ILE A 131 0.42 -11.08 -3.04
C ILE A 131 -0.44 -12.34 -3.20
N LYS A 132 0.13 -13.38 -3.79
CA LYS A 132 -0.43 -14.73 -3.80
C LYS A 132 0.37 -15.62 -2.88
N VAL A 133 -0.34 -16.41 -2.08
CA VAL A 133 0.23 -17.30 -1.08
C VAL A 133 -0.18 -18.72 -1.42
N TYR A 134 0.81 -19.58 -1.54
CA TYR A 134 0.60 -20.99 -1.84
C TYR A 134 1.07 -21.85 -0.69
N PHE A 135 0.24 -22.80 -0.25
CA PHE A 135 0.64 -23.88 0.63
C PHE A 135 0.78 -25.15 -0.20
N SER A 136 2.00 -25.66 -0.32
CA SER A 136 2.33 -26.90 -1.05
C SER A 136 1.79 -26.94 -2.50
N GLY A 137 1.66 -25.77 -3.14
CA GLY A 137 1.19 -25.61 -4.52
C GLY A 137 -0.25 -25.08 -4.65
N ASP A 138 -1.06 -25.16 -3.60
CA ASP A 138 -2.43 -24.66 -3.61
C ASP A 138 -2.48 -23.17 -3.27
N LEU A 139 -3.20 -22.36 -4.07
CA LEU A 139 -3.45 -20.95 -3.74
C LEU A 139 -4.40 -20.87 -2.53
N VAL A 140 -3.86 -20.41 -1.40
CA VAL A 140 -4.60 -20.34 -0.11
C VAL A 140 -4.96 -18.93 0.31
N TYR A 141 -4.22 -17.93 -0.16
CA TYR A 141 -4.51 -16.52 0.13
C TYR A 141 -4.10 -15.64 -1.05
N HIS A 142 -4.88 -14.60 -1.32
CA HIS A 142 -4.62 -13.72 -2.46
C HIS A 142 -5.09 -12.30 -2.16
N ILE A 143 -4.14 -11.36 -2.08
CA ILE A 143 -4.39 -9.92 -1.92
C ILE A 143 -4.21 -9.23 -3.27
N ILE A 144 -5.12 -8.31 -3.61
CA ILE A 144 -4.97 -7.34 -4.71
C ILE A 144 -5.30 -5.94 -4.17
N LEU A 145 -4.35 -5.01 -4.29
CA LEU A 145 -4.44 -3.61 -3.83
C LEU A 145 -4.69 -2.66 -5.01
N ASP A 146 -5.80 -2.85 -5.70
CA ASP A 146 -6.28 -1.99 -6.78
C ASP A 146 -7.30 -0.94 -6.32
N ARG A 147 -8.05 -1.27 -5.27
CA ARG A 147 -9.12 -0.45 -4.71
C ARG A 147 -9.25 -0.64 -3.21
N LEU A 148 -9.37 0.46 -2.48
CA LEU A 148 -9.68 0.50 -1.05
C LEU A 148 -11.02 1.20 -0.83
N PRO A 149 -12.07 0.51 -0.37
CA PRO A 149 -13.29 1.18 0.08
C PRO A 149 -13.01 2.07 1.29
N MET A 150 -13.63 3.25 1.33
CA MET A 150 -13.40 4.26 2.37
C MET A 150 -13.70 3.77 3.78
N GLU A 151 -14.60 2.80 3.95
CA GLU A 151 -14.89 2.19 5.26
C GLU A 151 -13.69 1.44 5.88
N TYR A 152 -12.64 1.18 5.09
CA TYR A 152 -11.39 0.55 5.52
C TYR A 152 -10.23 1.55 5.63
N TRP A 153 -10.43 2.83 5.31
CA TRP A 153 -9.40 3.87 5.37
C TRP A 153 -8.74 3.95 6.75
N GLU A 154 -9.54 3.97 7.80
CA GLU A 154 -9.06 4.03 9.20
C GLU A 154 -8.84 2.64 9.82
N LYS A 155 -8.83 1.58 9.01
CA LYS A 155 -8.65 0.20 9.47
C LYS A 155 -7.37 -0.41 8.88
N PRO A 156 -6.18 0.20 9.03
CA PRO A 156 -4.96 -0.31 8.43
C PRO A 156 -4.64 -1.74 8.90
N TYR A 157 -4.98 -2.07 10.16
CA TYR A 157 -4.78 -3.38 10.74
C TYR A 157 -5.71 -4.47 10.20
N SER A 158 -6.62 -4.15 9.28
CA SER A 158 -7.32 -5.17 8.49
C SER A 158 -6.37 -5.82 7.47
N LEU A 159 -5.45 -5.03 6.90
CA LEU A 159 -4.43 -5.45 5.92
C LEU A 159 -3.07 -5.75 6.58
N TYR A 160 -2.67 -4.90 7.52
CA TYR A 160 -1.33 -4.89 8.10
C TYR A 160 -1.29 -5.52 9.50
N ASP A 161 -0.14 -6.11 9.87
CA ASP A 161 0.16 -6.50 11.24
C ASP A 161 0.43 -5.27 12.10
N GLU A 162 0.17 -5.36 13.41
CA GLU A 162 0.40 -4.29 14.40
C GLU A 162 1.85 -3.79 14.45
N ARG A 163 2.82 -4.61 13.99
CA ARG A 163 4.24 -4.24 13.88
C ARG A 163 4.52 -3.26 12.74
N SER A 164 3.54 -2.98 11.90
CA SER A 164 3.73 -2.10 10.75
C SER A 164 3.96 -0.66 11.20
N VAL A 165 5.02 -0.05 10.70
CA VAL A 165 5.40 1.34 10.98
C VAL A 165 5.73 2.01 9.65
N MET A 166 4.85 2.91 9.21
CA MET A 166 5.01 3.66 7.97
C MET A 166 4.97 5.15 8.30
N THR A 167 6.14 5.74 8.45
CA THR A 167 6.36 7.16 8.77
C THR A 167 7.28 7.77 7.72
N ALA A 168 7.51 9.08 7.80
CA ALA A 168 8.45 9.76 6.92
C ALA A 168 9.91 9.27 7.03
N LEU A 169 10.27 8.51 8.06
CA LEU A 169 11.65 8.04 8.32
C LEU A 169 11.78 6.51 8.29
N ILE A 170 10.69 5.79 8.55
CA ILE A 170 10.67 4.34 8.74
C ILE A 170 9.55 3.79 7.88
N TYR A 171 9.89 2.82 7.04
CA TYR A 171 8.92 2.08 6.24
C TYR A 171 9.07 0.58 6.53
N ARG A 172 8.14 0.04 7.30
CA ARG A 172 7.99 -1.39 7.61
C ARG A 172 6.52 -1.75 7.46
N GLY A 173 6.12 -2.25 6.29
CA GLY A 173 4.75 -2.71 6.03
C GLY A 173 4.66 -4.23 6.12
N TYR A 174 4.03 -4.75 7.18
CA TYR A 174 3.82 -6.19 7.36
C TYR A 174 2.43 -6.59 6.87
N TYR A 175 2.32 -7.14 5.66
CA TYR A 175 1.03 -7.55 5.10
C TYR A 175 0.58 -8.87 5.73
N LYS A 176 -0.60 -8.90 6.34
CA LYS A 176 -1.19 -10.13 6.88
C LYS A 176 -1.65 -11.03 5.74
N LEU A 177 -1.19 -12.27 5.79
CA LEU A 177 -1.49 -13.31 4.82
C LEU A 177 -2.57 -14.28 5.32
N TYR A 178 -3.46 -13.77 6.17
CA TYR A 178 -4.61 -14.46 6.75
C TYR A 178 -5.65 -13.42 7.19
N SER A 179 -6.92 -13.83 7.28
CA SER A 179 -7.98 -13.03 7.86
C SER A 179 -9.13 -13.94 8.29
N ASP A 180 -9.79 -13.61 9.41
CA ASP A 180 -11.03 -14.25 9.83
C ASP A 180 -12.27 -13.60 9.16
N GLU A 181 -12.08 -12.44 8.52
CA GLU A 181 -13.11 -11.64 7.87
C GLU A 181 -13.05 -11.72 6.35
N THR A 182 -14.16 -11.36 5.71
CA THR A 182 -14.18 -11.09 4.26
C THR A 182 -13.72 -9.65 4.02
N LEU A 183 -12.63 -9.48 3.27
CA LEU A 183 -12.01 -8.18 3.01
C LEU A 183 -12.08 -7.84 1.52
N PRO A 184 -12.29 -6.57 1.13
CA PRO A 184 -12.54 -6.19 -0.27
C PRO A 184 -11.32 -6.41 -1.19
N TYR A 185 -10.12 -6.36 -0.62
CA TYR A 185 -8.83 -6.56 -1.30
C TYR A 185 -8.32 -8.00 -1.20
N VAL A 186 -9.08 -8.93 -0.60
CA VAL A 186 -8.71 -10.37 -0.50
C VAL A 186 -9.61 -11.19 -1.43
N LYS A 187 -9.02 -11.82 -2.46
CA LYS A 187 -9.73 -12.59 -3.49
C LYS A 187 -9.82 -14.07 -3.18
N VAL A 188 -8.87 -14.60 -2.41
CA VAL A 188 -8.86 -15.97 -1.91
C VAL A 188 -8.53 -15.91 -0.42
N ASN A 189 -9.33 -16.58 0.40
CA ASN A 189 -9.10 -16.70 1.84
C ASN A 189 -9.45 -18.11 2.33
N ARG A 190 -8.49 -19.03 2.18
CA ARG A 190 -8.63 -20.46 2.49
C ARG A 190 -7.60 -20.97 3.48
N VAL A 191 -6.75 -20.10 4.04
CA VAL A 191 -5.67 -20.49 4.97
C VAL A 191 -6.21 -21.32 6.15
N LYS A 192 -7.39 -20.93 6.66
CA LYS A 192 -8.08 -21.62 7.76
C LYS A 192 -8.58 -23.04 7.44
N ASP A 193 -8.69 -23.38 6.16
CA ASP A 193 -9.13 -24.71 5.72
C ASP A 193 -7.99 -25.74 5.81
N TYR A 194 -6.75 -25.29 6.06
CA TYR A 194 -5.55 -26.13 6.11
C TYR A 194 -5.17 -26.47 7.55
N ASN A 195 -4.88 -27.74 7.82
CA ASN A 195 -4.52 -28.25 9.15
C ASN A 195 -3.42 -29.34 9.11
N MET A 196 -2.44 -29.19 8.23
CA MET A 196 -1.25 -30.05 8.18
C MET A 196 -0.21 -29.62 9.21
N SER A 197 0.68 -30.56 9.55
CA SER A 197 1.82 -30.33 10.43
C SER A 197 2.96 -29.54 9.76
N SER A 198 2.97 -29.44 8.42
CA SER A 198 3.93 -28.62 7.70
C SER A 198 3.39 -28.16 6.35
N TYR A 199 3.91 -27.04 5.87
CA TYR A 199 3.63 -26.51 4.54
C TYR A 199 4.92 -25.98 3.91
N LYS A 200 5.09 -26.22 2.61
CA LYS A 200 5.98 -25.39 1.79
C LYS A 200 5.22 -24.14 1.39
N VAL A 201 5.62 -22.99 1.90
CA VAL A 201 5.01 -21.70 1.56
C VAL A 201 5.75 -21.12 0.36
N VAL A 202 5.00 -20.73 -0.66
CA VAL A 202 5.50 -19.93 -1.78
C VAL A 202 4.70 -18.63 -1.84
N LEU A 203 5.41 -17.52 -1.94
CA LEU A 203 4.83 -16.20 -2.16
C LEU A 203 5.16 -15.77 -3.59
N GLU A 204 4.14 -15.36 -4.35
CA GLU A 204 4.30 -14.62 -5.59
C GLU A 204 3.81 -13.19 -5.32
N ILE A 205 4.73 -12.25 -5.32
CA ILE A 205 4.49 -10.84 -4.98
C ILE A 205 4.74 -10.04 -6.25
N SER A 206 3.83 -9.14 -6.60
CA SER A 206 3.97 -8.27 -7.77
C SER A 206 3.76 -6.81 -7.41
N ASP A 207 4.39 -5.93 -8.18
CA ASP A 207 4.26 -4.48 -8.04
C ASP A 207 3.42 -3.87 -9.17
N ALA A 208 3.19 -2.55 -9.10
CA ALA A 208 2.41 -1.83 -10.10
C ALA A 208 3.15 -1.63 -11.45
N PHE A 209 4.40 -2.09 -11.55
CA PHE A 209 5.27 -1.97 -12.74
C PHE A 209 5.42 -3.30 -13.49
N GLY A 210 4.82 -4.38 -12.98
CA GLY A 210 4.87 -5.71 -13.57
C GLY A 210 6.07 -6.55 -13.13
N ASN A 211 6.86 -6.08 -12.16
CA ASN A 211 7.89 -6.92 -11.54
C ASN A 211 7.23 -7.99 -10.68
N VAL A 212 7.85 -9.17 -10.62
CA VAL A 212 7.36 -10.30 -9.82
C VAL A 212 8.52 -10.90 -9.03
N GLY A 213 8.36 -10.96 -7.71
CA GLY A 213 9.23 -11.65 -6.78
C GLY A 213 8.61 -12.98 -6.37
N LYS A 214 9.41 -14.05 -6.37
CA LYS A 214 9.02 -15.36 -5.87
C LYS A 214 9.89 -15.73 -4.68
N PHE A 215 9.26 -16.00 -3.55
CA PHE A 215 9.93 -16.28 -2.28
C PHE A 215 9.41 -17.59 -1.72
N SER A 216 10.28 -18.43 -1.17
CA SER A 216 9.85 -19.69 -0.59
C SER A 216 10.48 -19.96 0.76
N PHE A 217 9.70 -20.56 1.65
CA PHE A 217 10.11 -21.00 2.97
C PHE A 217 9.20 -22.12 3.43
N ASN A 218 9.54 -22.76 4.54
CA ASN A 218 8.76 -23.83 5.14
C ASN A 218 8.22 -23.38 6.49
N VAL A 219 7.07 -23.90 6.86
CA VAL A 219 6.54 -23.75 8.22
C VAL A 219 6.18 -25.13 8.77
N GLN A 220 6.48 -25.35 10.05
CA GLN A 220 6.28 -26.63 10.73
C GLN A 220 5.61 -26.41 12.09
N ARG A 221 4.59 -27.22 12.39
CA ARG A 221 3.87 -27.16 13.65
C ARG A 221 4.72 -27.75 14.76
N ARG A 222 4.75 -27.07 15.91
CA ARG A 222 5.26 -27.60 17.17
C ARG A 222 4.17 -28.04 18.12
#